data_AF-A0A7W1J1I2-F1
#
_entry.id   AF-A0A7W1J1I2-F1
#
_cell.length_a   1.000
_cell.length_b   1.000
_cell.length_c   1.000
_cell.angle_alpha   90.00
_cell.angle_beta   90.00
_cell.angle_gamma   90.00
#
_symmetry.space_group_name_H-M   'P 1'
#
loop_
_entity.id
_entity.type
_entity.pdbx_description
1 polymer ?
#
loop_
_entity_poly.entity_id
_entity_poly.type
_entity_poly.pdbx_seq_one_letter_code
_entity_poly.pdbx_strand_id
1 'polypeptide(L)'
;MSTTAPTGIEDFAAFVSRYHTDVALRKLHFARLFLGLGAASLVVIFNVFRLGNQGAEYIVTQTATVICALHVLGCLVTLFIARRRFLADFNRATTTLKDRAWQVAQFVQRRGNILLVLAATGHVLVVIGTEFRLRLFADDGGILLVTLIPTLLLIIHGLSEVPTQARLVCLYERLGASSHPS
;
A
#
# COMPACT_ATOMS: atom_id res chain seq x y z
N MET A 1 9.35 1.89 -42.62
CA MET A 1 8.96 1.54 -41.23
C MET A 1 9.86 2.33 -40.30
N SER A 2 9.37 3.44 -39.75
CA SER A 2 10.16 4.31 -38.88
C SER A 2 10.16 3.75 -37.46
N THR A 3 11.29 3.20 -37.04
CA THR A 3 11.61 2.82 -35.67
C THR A 3 12.06 4.06 -34.91
N THR A 4 11.15 4.79 -34.27
CA THR A 4 11.53 5.82 -33.29
C THR A 4 10.50 5.92 -32.18
N ALA A 5 10.85 5.40 -31.01
CA ALA A 5 10.29 5.90 -29.76
C ALA A 5 11.28 5.69 -28.60
N PRO A 6 12.25 6.59 -28.39
CA PRO A 6 12.49 7.14 -27.09
C PRO A 6 11.67 8.43 -27.04
N THR A 7 10.39 8.34 -26.66
CA THR A 7 9.67 9.57 -26.32
C THR A 7 10.39 10.18 -25.13
N GLY A 8 10.85 11.41 -25.28
CA GLY A 8 11.76 12.04 -24.33
C GLY A 8 11.10 12.17 -22.96
N ILE A 9 11.92 12.42 -21.94
CA ILE A 9 11.45 12.80 -20.60
C ILE A 9 10.48 14.00 -20.70
N GLU A 10 10.76 14.92 -21.62
CA GLU A 10 9.93 16.09 -21.93
C GLU A 10 8.56 15.71 -22.51
N ASP A 11 8.49 14.77 -23.46
CA ASP A 11 7.23 14.28 -24.02
C ASP A 11 6.37 13.62 -22.95
N PHE A 12 6.99 12.88 -22.04
CA PHE A 12 6.31 12.26 -20.90
C PHE A 12 5.81 13.31 -19.91
N ALA A 13 6.63 14.30 -19.57
CA ALA A 13 6.22 15.40 -18.67
C ALA A 13 5.05 16.20 -19.27
N ALA A 14 5.10 16.48 -20.57
CA ALA A 14 4.02 17.13 -21.31
C ALA A 14 2.74 16.28 -21.33
N PHE A 15 2.86 14.96 -21.52
CA PHE A 15 1.73 14.03 -21.42
C PHE A 15 1.08 14.07 -20.04
N VAL A 16 1.87 13.96 -18.97
CA VAL A 16 1.36 14.00 -17.58
C VAL A 16 0.62 15.32 -17.32
N SER A 17 1.19 16.44 -17.76
CA SER A 17 0.57 17.77 -17.62
C SER A 17 -0.73 17.88 -18.41
N ARG A 18 -0.73 17.48 -19.69
CA ARG A 18 -1.88 17.57 -20.59
C ARG A 18 -3.09 16.77 -20.11
N TYR A 19 -2.84 15.58 -19.54
CA TYR A 19 -3.89 14.68 -19.07
C TYR A 19 -4.16 14.78 -17.56
N HIS A 20 -3.46 15.68 -16.85
CA HIS A 20 -3.56 15.83 -15.40
C HIS A 20 -3.44 14.49 -14.63
N THR A 21 -2.57 13.61 -15.13
CA THR A 21 -2.42 12.23 -14.62
C THR A 21 -1.96 12.23 -13.16
N ASP A 22 -1.08 13.17 -12.80
CA ASP A 22 -0.60 13.39 -11.44
C ASP A 22 -1.75 13.78 -10.49
N VAL A 23 -2.65 14.67 -10.91
CA VAL A 23 -3.81 15.10 -10.12
C VAL A 23 -4.76 13.92 -9.86
N ALA A 24 -5.05 13.12 -10.89
CA ALA A 24 -5.91 11.95 -10.76
C ALA A 24 -5.29 10.89 -9.82
N LEU A 25 -4.00 10.60 -9.99
CA LEU A 25 -3.27 9.67 -9.12
C LEU A 25 -3.22 10.17 -7.68
N ARG A 26 -3.02 11.48 -7.47
CA ARG A 26 -2.97 12.09 -6.14
C ARG A 26 -4.31 12.02 -5.43
N LYS A 27 -5.44 12.23 -6.13
CA LYS A 27 -6.78 12.04 -5.55
C LYS A 27 -6.99 10.61 -5.07
N LEU A 28 -6.65 9.63 -5.91
CA LEU A 28 -6.74 8.21 -5.52
C LEU A 28 -5.79 7.86 -4.37
N HIS A 29 -4.59 8.42 -4.36
CA HIS A 29 -3.61 8.23 -3.29
C HIS A 29 -4.13 8.70 -1.94
N PHE A 30 -4.67 9.93 -1.88
CA PHE A 30 -5.26 10.45 -0.64
C PHE A 30 -6.54 9.72 -0.25
N ALA A 31 -7.39 9.33 -1.21
CA ALA A 31 -8.58 8.53 -0.91
C ALA A 31 -8.22 7.22 -0.19
N ARG A 32 -7.16 6.52 -0.63
CA ARG A 32 -6.68 5.31 0.07
C ARG A 32 -6.17 5.62 1.48
N LEU A 33 -5.42 6.72 1.63
CA LEU A 33 -4.91 7.14 2.94
C LEU A 33 -6.07 7.44 3.91
N PHE A 34 -7.06 8.20 3.46
CA PHE A 34 -8.25 8.52 4.27
C PHE A 34 -9.07 7.28 4.60
N LEU A 35 -9.27 6.36 3.64
CA LEU A 35 -9.97 5.11 3.88
C LEU A 35 -9.22 4.23 4.90
N GLY A 36 -7.91 4.09 4.76
CA GLY A 36 -7.08 3.32 5.68
C GLY A 36 -7.07 3.91 7.08
N LEU A 37 -6.80 5.21 7.21
CA LEU A 37 -6.75 5.91 8.49
C LEU A 37 -8.13 5.97 9.17
N GLY A 38 -9.17 6.24 8.40
CA GLY A 38 -10.55 6.27 8.88
C GLY A 38 -10.98 4.91 9.42
N ALA A 39 -10.76 3.83 8.66
CA ALA A 39 -11.06 2.48 9.11
C ALA A 39 -10.26 2.09 10.36
N ALA A 40 -8.96 2.41 10.40
CA ALA A 40 -8.11 2.17 11.55
C ALA A 40 -8.63 2.88 12.81
N SER A 41 -9.00 4.15 12.67
CA SER A 41 -9.57 4.94 13.75
C SER A 41 -10.86 4.32 14.27
N LEU A 42 -11.75 3.90 13.37
CA LEU A 42 -13.01 3.24 13.73
C LEU A 42 -12.80 1.94 14.50
N VAL A 43 -11.90 1.05 14.05
CA VAL A 43 -11.66 -0.22 14.76
C VAL A 43 -10.98 -0.02 16.11
N VAL A 44 -10.09 0.97 16.23
CA VAL A 44 -9.47 1.33 17.51
C VAL A 44 -10.51 1.89 18.48
N ILE A 45 -11.33 2.84 18.02
CA ILE A 45 -12.43 3.42 18.80
C ILE A 45 -13.40 2.32 19.25
N PHE A 46 -13.81 1.44 18.33
CA PHE A 46 -14.68 0.31 18.62
C PHE A 46 -14.08 -0.60 19.70
N ASN A 47 -12.80 -0.98 19.58
CA ASN A 47 -12.11 -1.81 20.57
C ASN A 47 -12.11 -1.16 21.97
N VAL A 48 -11.77 0.13 22.03
CA VAL A 48 -11.70 0.88 23.29
C VAL A 48 -13.08 0.98 23.97
N PHE A 49 -14.12 1.37 23.23
CA PHE A 49 -15.46 1.52 23.79
C PHE A 49 -16.13 0.19 24.13
N ARG A 50 -15.90 -0.85 23.32
CA ARG A 50 -16.57 -2.14 23.50
C ARG A 50 -16.09 -2.89 24.73
N LEU A 51 -14.79 -2.81 25.04
CA LEU A 51 -14.16 -3.71 26.01
C LEU A 51 -13.93 -3.12 27.40
N GLY A 52 -13.91 -1.79 27.56
CA GLY A 52 -13.76 -1.17 28.89
C GLY A 52 -12.60 -1.80 29.70
N ASN A 53 -12.89 -2.42 30.85
CA ASN A 53 -11.92 -3.14 31.70
C ASN A 53 -11.98 -4.68 31.60
N GLN A 54 -12.66 -5.25 30.60
CA GLN A 54 -12.77 -6.69 30.45
C GLN A 54 -11.51 -7.28 29.80
N GLY A 55 -10.96 -8.34 30.38
CA GLY A 55 -9.80 -9.08 29.86
C GLY A 55 -10.20 -10.36 29.12
N ALA A 56 -9.33 -10.80 28.21
CA ALA A 56 -9.46 -12.08 27.54
C ALA A 56 -8.89 -13.23 28.40
N GLU A 57 -9.37 -14.44 28.14
CA GLU A 57 -8.78 -15.65 28.73
C GLU A 57 -7.41 -15.97 28.09
N TYR A 58 -6.51 -16.58 28.85
CA TYR A 58 -5.15 -16.89 28.40
C TYR A 58 -5.08 -17.69 27.07
N ILE A 59 -5.97 -18.66 26.89
CA ILE A 59 -6.04 -19.50 25.67
C ILE A 59 -6.33 -18.65 24.42
N VAL A 60 -7.21 -17.64 24.56
CA VAL A 60 -7.56 -16.71 23.50
C VAL A 60 -6.34 -15.87 23.11
N THR A 61 -5.60 -15.36 24.09
CA THR A 61 -4.38 -14.58 23.86
C THR A 61 -3.29 -15.40 23.15
N GLN A 62 -3.08 -16.67 23.54
CA GLN A 62 -2.14 -17.55 22.85
C GLN A 62 -2.54 -17.81 21.39
N THR A 63 -3.82 -18.10 21.15
CA THR A 63 -4.33 -18.37 19.80
C THR A 63 -4.24 -17.13 18.92
N ALA A 64 -4.60 -15.96 19.46
CA ALA A 64 -4.45 -14.68 18.78
C ALA A 64 -3.00 -14.38 18.44
N THR A 65 -2.05 -14.78 19.29
CA THR A 65 -0.62 -14.64 19.02
C THR A 65 -0.19 -15.41 17.77
N VAL A 66 -0.60 -16.67 17.66
CA VAL A 66 -0.29 -17.48 16.47
C VAL A 66 -0.94 -16.88 15.22
N ILE A 67 -2.21 -16.48 15.30
CA ILE A 67 -2.93 -15.89 14.16
C ILE A 67 -2.29 -14.56 13.72
N CYS A 68 -1.96 -13.68 14.65
CA CYS A 68 -1.33 -12.39 14.34
C CYS A 68 0.08 -12.57 13.77
N ALA A 69 0.86 -13.51 14.30
CA ALA A 69 2.18 -13.84 13.74
C ALA A 69 2.08 -14.37 12.30
N LEU A 70 1.14 -15.30 12.04
CA LEU A 70 0.86 -15.81 10.69
C LEU A 70 0.38 -14.71 9.75
N HIS A 71 -0.45 -13.79 10.24
CA HIS A 71 -0.91 -12.64 9.47
C HIS A 71 0.24 -11.73 9.06
N VAL A 72 1.14 -11.39 9.98
CA VAL A 72 2.32 -10.57 9.68
C VAL A 72 3.22 -11.28 8.66
N LEU A 73 3.47 -12.57 8.84
CA LEU A 73 4.22 -13.37 7.89
C LEU A 73 3.55 -13.35 6.50
N GLY A 74 2.24 -13.54 6.44
CA GLY A 74 1.44 -13.45 5.20
C GLY A 74 1.52 -12.08 4.54
N CYS A 75 1.51 -11.00 5.32
CA CYS A 75 1.70 -9.64 4.82
C CYS A 75 3.10 -9.46 4.20
N LEU A 76 4.15 -9.93 4.88
CA LEU A 76 5.53 -9.85 4.38
C LEU A 76 5.69 -10.64 3.08
N VAL A 77 5.16 -11.87 3.03
CA VAL A 77 5.19 -12.71 1.82
C VAL A 77 4.43 -12.02 0.67
N THR A 78 3.25 -11.46 0.95
CA THR A 78 2.45 -10.74 -0.05
C THR A 78 3.19 -9.52 -0.60
N LEU A 79 3.80 -8.72 0.27
CA LEU A 79 4.63 -7.58 -0.13
C LEU A 79 5.83 -8.02 -0.98
N PHE A 80 6.48 -9.11 -0.61
CA PHE A 80 7.62 -9.65 -1.35
C PHE A 80 7.23 -10.14 -2.75
N ILE A 81 6.17 -10.94 -2.85
CA ILE A 81 5.65 -11.44 -4.13
C ILE A 81 5.18 -10.28 -4.99
N ALA A 82 4.43 -9.34 -4.40
CA ALA A 82 3.96 -8.15 -5.09
C ALA A 82 5.10 -7.31 -5.64
N ARG A 83 6.15 -7.06 -4.84
CA ARG A 83 7.33 -6.32 -5.27
C ARG A 83 8.00 -6.99 -6.47
N ARG A 84 8.21 -8.31 -6.42
CA ARG A 84 8.80 -9.06 -7.55
C ARG A 84 7.95 -8.94 -8.81
N ARG A 85 6.64 -9.16 -8.68
CA ARG A 85 5.70 -9.07 -9.81
C ARG A 85 5.63 -7.66 -10.39
N PHE A 86 5.63 -6.63 -9.53
CA PHE A 86 5.64 -5.24 -9.98
C PHE A 86 6.92 -4.87 -10.71
N LEU A 87 8.09 -5.30 -10.23
CA LEU A 87 9.35 -5.04 -10.95
C LEU A 87 9.37 -5.74 -12.31
N ALA A 88 8.88 -6.98 -12.40
CA ALA A 88 8.77 -7.70 -13.66
C ALA A 88 7.81 -7.01 -14.64
N ASP A 89 6.62 -6.59 -14.18
CA ASP A 89 5.64 -5.86 -14.99
C ASP A 89 6.17 -4.48 -15.40
N PHE A 90 6.91 -3.80 -14.50
CA PHE A 90 7.48 -2.47 -14.71
C PHE A 90 8.61 -2.49 -15.76
N ASN A 91 9.45 -3.53 -15.77
CA ASN A 91 10.54 -3.68 -16.74
C ASN A 91 10.08 -4.22 -18.12
N ARG A 92 8.79 -4.48 -18.31
CA ARG A 92 8.28 -5.03 -19.57
C ARG A 92 8.34 -3.97 -20.68
N ALA A 93 8.98 -4.32 -21.79
CA ALA A 93 9.10 -3.45 -22.95
C ALA A 93 7.73 -2.99 -23.47
N THR A 94 7.67 -1.72 -23.85
CA THR A 94 6.48 -1.03 -24.36
C THR A 94 6.80 -0.34 -25.68
N THR A 95 5.81 -0.29 -26.55
CA THR A 95 5.94 0.26 -27.91
C THR A 95 5.46 1.71 -28.01
N THR A 96 4.65 2.20 -27.05
CA THR A 96 4.09 3.55 -27.08
C THR A 96 4.33 4.33 -25.78
N LEU A 97 4.38 5.67 -25.89
CA LEU A 97 4.44 6.59 -24.74
C LEU A 97 3.23 6.43 -23.81
N LYS A 98 2.05 6.22 -24.40
CA LYS A 98 0.81 6.01 -23.65
C LYS A 98 0.91 4.75 -22.78
N ASP A 99 1.45 3.67 -23.32
CA ASP A 99 1.62 2.42 -22.56
C ASP A 99 2.65 2.59 -21.45
N ARG A 100 3.74 3.33 -21.69
CA ARG A 100 4.71 3.69 -20.63
C ARG A 100 4.08 4.52 -19.53
N ALA A 101 3.29 5.52 -19.89
CA ALA A 101 2.60 6.35 -18.90
C ALA A 101 1.60 5.54 -18.07
N TRP A 102 0.90 4.61 -18.73
CA TRP A 102 0.00 3.68 -18.05
C TRP A 102 0.74 2.73 -17.13
N GLN A 103 1.91 2.19 -17.52
CA GLN A 103 2.76 1.37 -16.65
C GLN A 103 3.20 2.11 -15.39
N VAL A 104 3.69 3.35 -15.51
CA VAL A 104 4.08 4.18 -14.36
C VAL A 104 2.88 4.45 -13.45
N ALA A 105 1.74 4.83 -14.02
CA ALA A 105 0.50 5.06 -13.26
C ALA A 105 0.03 3.79 -12.53
N GLN A 106 0.03 2.64 -13.21
CA GLN A 106 -0.34 1.36 -12.62
C GLN A 106 0.62 0.93 -11.51
N PHE A 107 1.92 1.17 -11.67
CA PHE A 107 2.92 0.86 -10.64
C PHE A 107 2.63 1.63 -9.34
N VAL A 108 2.41 2.94 -9.45
CA VAL A 108 2.04 3.80 -8.33
C VAL A 108 0.72 3.35 -7.69
N GLN A 109 -0.30 3.07 -8.51
CA GLN A 109 -1.64 2.67 -8.02
C GLN A 109 -1.63 1.31 -7.32
N ARG A 110 -0.99 0.29 -7.91
CA ARG A 110 -1.02 -1.08 -7.41
C ARG A 110 -0.34 -1.20 -6.05
N ARG A 111 0.76 -0.46 -5.82
CA ARG A 111 1.44 -0.44 -4.52
C ARG A 111 0.52 0.09 -3.41
N GLY A 112 -0.15 1.20 -3.64
CA GLY A 112 -1.11 1.76 -2.68
C GLY A 112 -2.31 0.83 -2.43
N ASN A 113 -2.82 0.16 -3.46
CA ASN A 113 -3.92 -0.79 -3.33
C ASN A 113 -3.55 -2.00 -2.46
N ILE A 114 -2.34 -2.57 -2.64
CA ILE A 114 -1.91 -3.71 -1.83
C ILE A 114 -1.78 -3.31 -0.36
N LEU A 115 -1.18 -2.16 -0.06
CA LEU A 115 -1.08 -1.69 1.32
C LEU A 115 -2.47 -1.47 1.94
N LEU A 116 -3.43 -0.96 1.18
CA LEU A 116 -4.81 -0.81 1.66
C LEU A 116 -5.48 -2.17 1.95
N VAL A 117 -5.29 -3.16 1.09
CA VAL A 117 -5.83 -4.52 1.31
C VAL A 117 -5.21 -5.16 2.54
N LEU A 118 -3.89 -5.04 2.73
CA LEU A 118 -3.19 -5.55 3.90
C LEU A 118 -3.60 -4.82 5.19
N ALA A 119 -3.83 -3.51 5.12
CA ALA A 119 -4.38 -2.75 6.25
C ALA A 119 -5.79 -3.23 6.60
N ALA A 120 -6.64 -3.47 5.60
CA ALA A 120 -8.01 -3.95 5.81
C ALA A 120 -8.05 -5.32 6.49
N THR A 121 -7.16 -6.25 6.13
CA THR A 121 -7.10 -7.57 6.80
C THR A 121 -6.65 -7.44 8.26
N GLY A 122 -5.72 -6.54 8.56
CA GLY A 122 -5.37 -6.18 9.94
C GLY A 122 -6.55 -5.61 10.73
N HIS A 123 -7.30 -4.68 10.12
CA HIS A 123 -8.51 -4.11 10.75
C HIS A 123 -9.56 -5.17 11.08
N VAL A 124 -9.77 -6.15 10.18
CA VAL A 124 -10.69 -7.26 10.43
C VAL A 124 -10.22 -8.12 11.61
N LEU A 125 -8.91 -8.39 11.73
CA LEU A 125 -8.37 -9.10 12.88
C LEU A 125 -8.57 -8.34 14.19
N VAL A 126 -8.46 -7.01 14.18
CA VAL A 126 -8.78 -6.18 15.35
C VAL A 126 -10.25 -6.31 15.72
N VAL A 127 -11.17 -6.28 14.75
CA VAL A 127 -12.62 -6.46 15.02
C VAL A 127 -12.89 -7.84 15.61
N ILE A 128 -12.35 -8.90 15.00
CA ILE A 128 -12.50 -10.27 15.51
C ILE A 128 -11.91 -10.39 16.92
N GLY A 129 -10.69 -9.89 17.13
CA GLY A 129 -10.06 -9.90 18.45
C GLY A 129 -10.85 -9.12 19.49
N THR A 130 -11.50 -8.03 19.08
CA THR A 130 -12.40 -7.27 19.95
C THR A 130 -13.58 -8.12 20.43
N GLU A 131 -14.21 -8.90 19.56
CA GLU A 131 -15.28 -9.83 19.96
C GLU A 131 -14.79 -10.90 20.95
N PHE A 132 -13.51 -11.29 20.86
CA PHE A 132 -12.85 -12.18 21.81
C PHE A 132 -12.25 -11.48 23.03
N ARG A 133 -12.61 -10.22 23.28
CA ARG A 133 -12.16 -9.42 24.43
C ARG A 133 -10.67 -9.09 24.49
N LEU A 134 -9.98 -9.16 23.35
CA LEU A 134 -8.60 -8.71 23.25
C LEU A 134 -8.56 -7.19 23.12
N ARG A 135 -7.91 -6.54 24.08
CA ARG A 135 -7.79 -5.08 24.15
C ARG A 135 -6.50 -4.63 23.48
N LEU A 136 -6.54 -3.62 22.61
CA LEU A 136 -5.35 -3.09 21.94
C LEU A 136 -4.31 -2.50 22.91
N PHE A 137 -4.77 -1.81 23.95
CA PHE A 137 -3.93 -1.05 24.90
C PHE A 137 -3.89 -1.69 26.29
N ALA A 138 -3.81 -3.02 26.35
CA ALA A 138 -3.57 -3.79 27.57
C ALA A 138 -2.21 -4.52 27.49
N ASP A 139 -1.76 -5.14 28.58
CA ASP A 139 -0.46 -5.84 28.66
C ASP A 139 -0.31 -6.94 27.60
N ASP A 140 -1.43 -7.56 27.23
CA ASP A 140 -1.59 -8.60 26.23
C ASP A 140 -2.04 -8.04 24.84
N GLY A 141 -2.27 -6.73 24.75
CA GLY A 141 -2.76 -6.04 23.56
C GLY A 141 -1.73 -5.74 22.48
N GLY A 142 -0.45 -5.81 22.84
CA GLY A 142 0.66 -5.57 21.93
C GLY A 142 0.56 -6.39 20.64
N ILE A 143 0.05 -7.62 20.74
CA ILE A 143 -0.10 -8.52 19.61
C ILE A 143 -1.11 -8.04 18.56
N LEU A 144 -2.20 -7.41 18.99
CA LEU A 144 -3.18 -6.81 18.10
C LEU A 144 -2.63 -5.54 17.45
N LEU A 145 -1.81 -4.76 18.16
CA LEU A 145 -1.15 -3.58 17.58
C LEU A 145 -0.24 -3.96 16.40
N VAL A 146 0.39 -5.14 16.44
CA VAL A 146 1.20 -5.64 15.32
C VAL A 146 0.36 -5.80 14.04
N THR A 147 -0.92 -6.15 14.15
CA THR A 147 -1.82 -6.25 12.98
C THR A 147 -2.11 -4.89 12.32
N LEU A 148 -1.78 -3.77 12.99
CA LEU A 148 -1.89 -2.42 12.44
C LEU A 148 -0.60 -1.96 11.73
N ILE A 149 0.47 -2.77 11.71
CA ILE A 149 1.70 -2.45 10.97
C ILE A 149 1.42 -2.16 9.48
N PRO A 150 0.60 -2.93 8.74
CA PRO A 150 0.29 -2.61 7.35
C PRO A 150 -0.41 -1.25 7.20
N THR A 151 -1.23 -0.84 8.16
CA THR A 151 -1.86 0.48 8.20
C THR A 151 -0.81 1.57 8.42
N LEU A 152 0.15 1.36 9.33
CA LEU A 152 1.27 2.28 9.50
C LEU A 152 2.11 2.41 8.22
N LEU A 153 2.39 1.30 7.54
CA LEU A 153 3.07 1.30 6.24
C LEU A 153 2.27 2.06 5.18
N LEU A 154 0.94 1.92 5.16
CA LEU A 154 0.06 2.69 4.29
C LEU A 154 0.14 4.20 4.59
N ILE A 155 0.20 4.60 5.86
CA ILE A 155 0.34 6.01 6.26
C ILE A 155 1.69 6.57 5.84
N ILE A 156 2.79 5.86 6.16
CA ILE A 156 4.14 6.25 5.77
C ILE A 156 4.22 6.38 4.24
N HIS A 157 3.66 5.42 3.50
CA HIS A 157 3.56 5.48 2.05
C HIS A 157 2.71 6.67 1.59
N GLY A 158 1.57 6.91 2.24
CA GLY A 158 0.68 8.04 1.97
C GLY A 158 1.38 9.39 2.05
N LEU A 159 2.22 9.58 3.07
CA LEU A 159 2.92 10.83 3.33
C LEU A 159 4.21 10.99 2.50
N SER A 160 4.96 9.91 2.30
CA SER A 160 6.26 9.95 1.61
C SER A 160 6.19 9.73 0.10
N GLU A 161 5.07 9.19 -0.41
CA GLU A 161 4.95 8.74 -1.79
C GLU A 161 3.89 9.43 -2.63
N VAL A 162 3.64 10.71 -2.36
CA VAL A 162 2.69 11.52 -3.13
C VAL A 162 3.07 11.51 -4.63
N PRO A 163 2.14 11.16 -5.54
CA PRO A 163 2.40 11.03 -6.97
C PRO A 163 2.43 12.39 -7.65
N THR A 164 3.48 13.15 -7.40
CA THR A 164 3.74 14.43 -8.08
C THR A 164 4.28 14.19 -9.49
N GLN A 165 4.14 15.18 -10.37
CA GLN A 165 4.71 15.14 -11.73
C GLN A 165 6.21 14.79 -11.70
N ALA A 166 7.00 15.47 -10.85
CA ALA A 166 8.44 15.22 -10.72
C ALA A 166 8.75 13.75 -10.36
N ARG A 167 7.94 13.14 -9.48
CA ARG A 167 8.11 11.75 -9.08
C ARG A 167 7.75 10.77 -10.21
N LEU A 168 6.70 11.05 -10.97
CA LEU A 168 6.32 10.25 -12.14
C LEU A 168 7.41 10.31 -13.21
N VAL A 169 7.98 11.50 -13.44
CA VAL A 169 9.10 11.71 -14.38
C VAL A 169 10.35 10.95 -13.92
N CYS A 170 10.72 11.02 -12.64
CA CYS A 170 11.83 10.25 -12.08
C CYS A 170 11.62 8.71 -12.23
N LEU A 171 10.39 8.23 -12.04
CA LEU A 171 10.05 6.82 -12.29
C LEU A 171 10.18 6.45 -13.77
N TYR A 172 9.80 7.36 -14.68
CA TYR A 172 9.95 7.18 -16.12
C TYR A 172 11.43 7.13 -16.54
N GLU A 173 12.28 8.00 -15.98
CA GLU A 173 13.73 7.99 -16.23
C GLU A 173 14.37 6.65 -15.83
N ARG A 174 13.96 6.10 -14.67
CA ARG A 174 14.45 4.79 -14.21
C ARG A 174 14.07 3.66 -15.17
N LEU A 175 12.92 3.74 -15.84
CA LEU A 175 12.55 2.79 -16.90
C LEU A 175 13.49 2.90 -18.11
N GLY A 176 13.77 4.13 -18.55
CA GLY A 176 14.69 4.39 -19.66
C GLY A 176 16.11 3.87 -19.40
N ALA A 177 16.65 4.12 -18.21
CA ALA A 177 17.97 3.66 -17.81
C ALA A 177 18.10 2.13 -17.75
N SER A 178 17.04 1.42 -17.32
CA SER A 178 17.03 -0.05 -17.26
C SER A 178 16.94 -0.75 -18.63
N SER A 179 16.63 0.00 -19.70
CA SER A 179 16.50 -0.53 -21.07
C SER A 179 17.76 -0.41 -21.93
N HIS A 180 18.83 0.21 -21.41
CA HIS A 180 20.16 0.20 -22.00
C HIS A 180 21.09 -0.71 -21.17
N PRO A 181 21.23 -1.99 -21.53
CA PRO A 181 22.38 -2.75 -21.06
C PRO A 181 23.63 -2.13 -21.69
N SER A 182 24.56 -1.67 -20.85
CA SER A 182 25.95 -1.40 -21.20
C SER A 182 26.62 -2.66 -21.76
#